data_AF-A0AA42DJK7-F1
#
_entry.id   AF-A0AA42DJK7-F1
#
_cell.length_a   1.000
_cell.length_b   1.000
_cell.length_c   1.000
_cell.angle_alpha   90.00
_cell.angle_beta   90.00
_cell.angle_gamma   90.00
#
_symmetry.space_group_name_H-M   'P 1'
#
loop_
_entity.id
_entity.type
_entity.pdbx_description
1 polymer ?
#
loop_
_entity_poly.entity_id
_entity_poly.type
_entity_poly.pdbx_seq_one_letter_code
_entity_poly.pdbx_strand_id
1 'polypeptide(L)'
;TGPKGATGAIGPQGPTGAAGPQGPRGETGEQGPAGVAGSKMHNVTGTPATSLGVVGDWALNTSNGDVFEKTASTTWTKRGNFKGTTGAQGPVGATGPQGPRGETGPQGPAGAKGATGPQGPKGDPGDGIKVGTTTSNAVPRKLFFKVIE
;
A
#
# COMPACT_ATOMS: atom_id res chain seq x y z
N THR A 1 -94.03 -77.32 79.34
CA THR A 1 -92.76 -76.65 78.97
C THR A 1 -92.96 -75.99 77.62
N GLY A 2 -93.01 -74.66 77.56
CA GLY A 2 -93.28 -73.94 76.30
C GLY A 2 -92.03 -73.84 75.43
N PRO A 3 -92.15 -73.94 74.09
CA PRO A 3 -91.00 -73.86 73.20
C PRO A 3 -90.37 -72.45 73.29
N LYS A 4 -89.04 -72.41 73.44
CA LYS A 4 -88.25 -71.17 73.47
C LYS A 4 -88.46 -70.44 72.14
N GLY A 5 -88.93 -69.19 72.21
CA GLY A 5 -89.26 -68.38 71.04
C GLY A 5 -88.08 -68.24 70.08
N ALA A 6 -88.39 -68.21 68.78
CA ALA A 6 -87.40 -68.06 67.72
C ALA A 6 -86.55 -66.80 67.93
N THR A 7 -85.23 -66.94 67.85
CA THR A 7 -84.29 -65.82 67.95
C THR A 7 -84.59 -64.82 66.82
N GLY A 8 -84.80 -63.55 67.19
CA GLY A 8 -85.15 -62.49 66.26
C GLY A 8 -84.11 -62.31 65.15
N ALA A 9 -84.59 -61.89 63.98
CA ALA A 9 -83.75 -61.65 62.81
C ALA A 9 -82.63 -60.63 63.13
N ILE A 10 -81.40 -60.94 62.69
CA ILE A 10 -80.25 -60.04 62.83
C ILE A 10 -80.55 -58.78 62.00
N GLY A 11 -80.42 -57.61 62.62
CA GLY A 11 -80.70 -56.32 61.99
C GLY A 11 -79.83 -56.05 60.75
N PRO A 12 -80.24 -55.11 59.88
CA PRO A 12 -79.50 -54.79 58.67
C PRO A 12 -78.09 -54.30 59.01
N GLN A 13 -77.10 -54.76 58.25
CA GLN A 13 -75.72 -54.27 58.32
C GLN A 13 -75.74 -52.74 58.16
N GLY A 14 -75.08 -52.04 59.09
CA GLY A 14 -74.97 -50.58 59.03
C GLY A 14 -74.26 -50.10 57.76
N PRO A 15 -74.44 -48.81 57.39
CA PRO A 15 -73.81 -48.25 56.20
C PRO A 15 -72.28 -48.35 56.28
N THR A 16 -71.65 -48.65 55.14
CA THR A 16 -70.19 -48.63 55.01
C THR A 16 -69.65 -47.25 55.38
N GLY A 17 -68.59 -47.22 56.20
CA GLY A 17 -67.98 -45.98 56.66
C GLY A 17 -67.46 -45.11 55.50
N ALA A 18 -67.38 -43.80 55.73
CA ALA A 18 -66.87 -42.84 54.76
C ALA A 18 -65.42 -43.18 54.35
N ALA A 19 -65.09 -42.95 53.07
CA ALA A 19 -63.73 -43.09 52.58
C ALA A 19 -62.78 -42.15 53.36
N GLY A 20 -61.58 -42.66 53.68
CA GLY A 20 -60.58 -41.89 54.41
C GLY A 20 -60.09 -40.65 53.62
N PRO A 21 -59.48 -39.67 54.30
CA PRO A 21 -58.96 -38.48 53.63
C PRO A 21 -57.86 -38.86 52.62
N GLN A 22 -57.82 -38.15 51.50
CA GLN A 22 -56.73 -38.27 50.53
C GLN A 22 -55.39 -37.92 51.21
N GLY A 23 -54.36 -38.75 50.96
CA GLY A 23 -53.03 -38.56 51.53
C GLY A 23 -52.37 -37.23 51.12
N PRO A 24 -51.36 -36.76 51.87
CA PRO A 24 -50.66 -35.52 51.56
C PRO A 24 -49.98 -35.59 50.18
N ARG A 25 -49.92 -34.44 49.49
CA ARG A 25 -49.14 -34.30 48.25
C ARG A 25 -47.67 -34.59 48.54
N GLY A 26 -47.02 -35.36 47.66
CA GLY A 26 -45.59 -35.68 47.77
C GLY A 26 -44.71 -34.43 47.74
N GLU A 27 -43.51 -34.55 48.34
CA GLU A 27 -42.52 -33.47 48.36
C GLU A 27 -42.05 -33.13 46.94
N THR A 28 -41.70 -31.85 46.73
CA THR A 28 -41.15 -31.39 45.45
C THR A 28 -39.76 -32.00 45.28
N GLY A 29 -39.47 -32.57 44.11
CA GLY A 29 -38.17 -33.20 43.84
C GLY A 29 -37.00 -32.23 43.97
N GLU A 30 -35.82 -32.76 44.28
CA GLU A 30 -34.59 -31.98 44.39
C GLU A 30 -34.29 -31.22 43.08
N GLN A 31 -33.83 -29.98 43.22
CA GLN A 31 -33.35 -29.20 42.09
C GLN A 31 -32.17 -29.92 41.44
N GLY A 32 -32.18 -30.05 40.11
CA GLY A 32 -31.08 -30.65 39.36
C GLY A 32 -29.74 -29.90 39.53
N PRO A 33 -28.61 -30.53 39.21
CA PRO A 33 -27.29 -29.92 39.37
C PRO A 33 -27.19 -28.63 38.53
N ALA A 34 -26.41 -27.67 39.03
CA ALA A 34 -26.08 -26.47 38.28
C ALA A 34 -25.40 -26.82 36.96
N GLY A 35 -25.71 -26.07 35.88
CA GLY A 35 -25.05 -26.23 34.58
C GLY A 35 -23.56 -25.90 34.64
N VAL A 36 -22.76 -26.49 33.74
CA VAL A 36 -21.33 -26.20 33.63
C VAL A 36 -21.09 -24.73 33.30
N ALA A 37 -20.06 -24.12 33.89
CA ALA A 37 -19.64 -22.77 33.52
C ALA A 37 -19.22 -22.74 32.04
N GLY A 38 -19.74 -21.78 31.27
CA GLY A 38 -19.38 -21.64 29.86
C GLY A 38 -17.93 -21.22 29.64
N SER A 39 -17.37 -21.61 28.50
CA SER A 39 -16.02 -21.24 28.05
C SER A 39 -15.83 -19.72 28.01
N LYS A 40 -14.70 -19.24 28.53
CA LYS A 40 -14.30 -17.81 28.49
C LYS A 40 -13.20 -17.58 27.46
N MET A 41 -13.13 -16.36 26.92
CA MET A 41 -12.03 -15.91 26.06
C MET A 41 -11.12 -14.96 26.84
N HIS A 42 -9.82 -15.25 26.88
CA HIS A 42 -8.78 -14.49 27.58
C HIS A 42 -7.89 -13.72 26.60
N ASN A 43 -7.51 -12.49 26.93
CA ASN A 43 -6.50 -11.75 26.17
C ASN A 43 -5.14 -11.87 26.86
N VAL A 44 -4.11 -12.29 26.12
CA VAL A 44 -2.73 -12.45 26.61
C VAL A 44 -1.73 -11.78 25.65
N THR A 45 -0.50 -11.56 26.11
CA THR A 45 0.59 -10.96 25.31
C THR A 45 1.75 -11.92 25.03
N GLY A 46 1.56 -13.22 25.31
CA GLY A 46 2.55 -14.28 25.17
C GLY A 46 1.92 -15.66 25.27
N THR A 47 2.71 -16.70 25.56
CA THR A 47 2.19 -18.02 25.89
C THR A 47 1.30 -17.92 27.13
N PRO A 48 0.04 -18.39 27.11
CA PRO A 48 -0.84 -18.30 28.27
C PRO A 48 -0.27 -19.04 29.49
N ALA A 49 -0.42 -18.44 30.68
CA ALA A 49 0.00 -19.07 31.93
C ALA A 49 -0.81 -20.35 32.20
N THR A 50 -0.17 -21.38 32.73
CA THR A 50 -0.82 -22.68 33.00
C THR A 50 -1.94 -22.56 34.05
N SER A 51 -1.81 -21.61 34.98
CA SER A 51 -2.82 -21.30 36.01
C SER A 51 -4.00 -20.46 35.50
N LEU A 52 -3.92 -19.89 34.29
CA LEU A 52 -4.98 -19.04 33.73
C LEU A 52 -6.14 -19.88 33.20
N GLY A 53 -7.36 -19.61 33.64
CA GLY A 53 -8.59 -20.22 33.11
C GLY A 53 -8.80 -21.69 33.49
N VAL A 54 -9.85 -22.29 32.94
CA VAL A 54 -10.21 -23.71 33.11
C VAL A 54 -10.24 -24.44 31.77
N VAL A 55 -10.27 -25.78 31.79
CA VAL A 55 -10.38 -26.59 30.55
C VAL A 55 -11.61 -26.15 29.75
N GLY A 56 -11.43 -25.93 28.45
CA GLY A 56 -12.43 -25.40 27.53
C GLY A 56 -12.39 -23.89 27.32
N ASP A 57 -11.58 -23.14 28.08
CA ASP A 57 -11.34 -21.73 27.83
C ASP A 57 -10.49 -21.50 26.57
N TRP A 58 -10.66 -20.33 25.97
CA TRP A 58 -9.90 -19.86 24.82
C TRP A 58 -9.01 -18.69 25.21
N ALA A 59 -7.83 -18.56 24.59
CA ALA A 59 -6.96 -17.41 24.78
C ALA A 59 -6.46 -16.86 23.45
N LEU A 60 -6.47 -15.53 23.34
CA LEU A 60 -6.01 -14.76 22.21
C LEU A 60 -4.70 -14.04 22.57
N ASN A 61 -3.61 -14.38 21.90
CA ASN A 61 -2.38 -13.62 22.00
C ASN A 61 -2.45 -12.40 21.07
N THR A 62 -2.64 -11.22 21.66
CA THR A 62 -2.84 -9.97 20.93
C THR A 62 -1.54 -9.45 20.30
N SER A 63 -0.38 -9.90 20.80
CA SER A 63 0.92 -9.52 20.27
C SER A 63 1.18 -10.15 18.90
N ASN A 64 0.94 -11.46 18.77
CA ASN A 64 1.33 -12.22 17.58
C ASN A 64 0.17 -12.81 16.78
N GLY A 65 -1.05 -12.79 17.29
CA GLY A 65 -2.19 -13.36 16.60
C GLY A 65 -2.55 -14.79 17.01
N ASP A 66 -1.82 -15.44 17.91
CA ASP A 66 -2.04 -16.85 18.21
C ASP A 66 -3.32 -17.08 19.01
N VAL A 67 -4.04 -18.16 18.67
CA VAL A 67 -5.24 -18.61 19.39
C VAL A 67 -4.93 -19.92 20.09
N PHE A 68 -5.27 -20.02 21.37
CA PHE A 68 -5.07 -21.20 22.19
C PHE A 68 -6.40 -21.70 22.78
N GLU A 69 -6.50 -23.01 22.97
CA GLU A 69 -7.58 -23.69 23.71
C GLU A 69 -6.97 -24.38 24.93
N LYS A 70 -7.58 -24.20 26.11
CA LYS A 70 -7.13 -24.87 27.33
C LYS A 70 -7.64 -26.31 27.33
N THR A 71 -6.76 -27.25 26.98
CA THR A 71 -7.10 -28.67 26.78
C THR A 71 -6.88 -29.52 28.04
N ALA A 72 -6.08 -29.03 29.00
CA ALA A 72 -5.92 -29.64 30.32
C ALA A 72 -5.74 -28.56 31.40
N SER A 73 -5.80 -28.95 32.68
CA SER A 73 -5.68 -28.04 33.83
C SER A 73 -4.44 -27.15 33.74
N THR A 74 -3.36 -27.63 33.14
CA THR A 74 -2.09 -26.92 32.96
C THR A 74 -1.67 -26.73 31.51
N THR A 75 -2.50 -27.10 30.53
CA THR A 75 -2.08 -27.17 29.13
C THR A 75 -2.94 -26.28 28.24
N TRP A 76 -2.26 -25.36 27.54
CA TRP A 76 -2.83 -24.55 26.47
C TRP A 76 -2.32 -25.07 25.12
N THR A 77 -3.23 -25.54 24.27
CA THR A 77 -2.91 -26.01 22.92
C THR A 77 -3.16 -24.90 21.92
N LYS A 78 -2.14 -24.51 21.15
CA LYS A 78 -2.30 -23.56 20.04
C LYS A 78 -3.20 -24.17 18.96
N ARG A 79 -4.28 -23.47 18.60
CA ARG A 79 -5.26 -23.89 17.58
C ARG A 79 -5.07 -23.17 16.25
N GLY A 80 -4.47 -21.98 16.26
CA GLY A 80 -4.21 -21.23 15.04
C GLY A 80 -3.57 -19.87 15.26
N ASN A 81 -3.57 -19.04 14.22
CA ASN A 81 -3.17 -17.64 14.25
C ASN A 81 -4.16 -16.82 13.41
N PHE A 82 -4.69 -15.72 13.96
CA PHE A 82 -5.66 -14.83 13.29
C PHE A 82 -5.01 -13.67 12.52
N LYS A 83 -3.71 -13.42 12.69
CA LYS A 83 -2.95 -12.50 11.85
C LYS A 83 -2.57 -13.22 10.56
N GLY A 84 -3.11 -12.75 9.44
CA GLY A 84 -2.66 -13.18 8.12
C GLY A 84 -1.18 -12.81 7.89
N THR A 85 -0.58 -13.39 6.86
CA THR A 85 0.75 -12.96 6.40
C THR A 85 0.73 -11.47 6.05
N THR A 86 1.85 -10.77 6.30
CA THR A 86 2.03 -9.41 5.79
C THR A 86 1.74 -9.39 4.29
N GLY A 87 0.95 -8.41 3.82
CA GLY A 87 0.62 -8.27 2.41
C GLY A 87 1.88 -8.13 1.55
N ALA A 88 1.77 -8.50 0.26
CA ALA A 88 2.87 -8.30 -0.68
C ALA A 88 3.30 -6.83 -0.71
N GLN A 89 4.60 -6.59 -0.86
CA GLN A 89 5.10 -5.23 -1.10
C GLN A 89 4.40 -4.65 -2.34
N GLY A 90 3.98 -3.39 -2.26
CA GLY A 90 3.39 -2.70 -3.40
C GLY A 90 4.36 -2.64 -4.60
N PRO A 91 3.85 -2.44 -5.83
CA PRO A 91 4.70 -2.29 -6.99
C PRO A 91 5.68 -1.13 -6.81
N VAL A 92 6.87 -1.23 -7.42
CA VAL A 92 7.83 -0.11 -7.51
C VAL A 92 7.15 1.02 -8.28
N GLY A 93 7.35 2.27 -7.82
CA GLY A 93 6.82 3.46 -8.51
C GLY A 93 7.36 3.58 -9.94
N ALA A 94 6.59 4.23 -10.81
CA ALA A 94 7.03 4.48 -12.18
C ALA A 94 8.33 5.31 -12.21
N THR A 95 9.21 5.00 -13.16
CA THR A 95 10.37 5.86 -13.47
C THR A 95 9.90 7.27 -13.79
N GLY A 96 10.59 8.29 -13.26
CA GLY A 96 10.28 9.69 -13.56
C GLY A 96 10.43 10.01 -15.06
N PRO A 97 9.80 11.09 -15.55
CA PRO A 97 9.95 11.52 -16.93
C PRO A 97 11.42 11.87 -17.24
N GLN A 98 11.83 11.66 -18.49
CA GLN A 98 13.12 12.15 -18.97
C GLN A 98 13.19 13.68 -18.83
N GLY A 99 14.34 14.18 -18.38
CA GLY A 99 14.58 15.62 -18.28
C GLY A 99 14.49 16.33 -19.65
N PRO A 100 14.24 17.65 -19.66
CA PRO A 100 14.19 18.41 -20.91
C PRO A 100 15.53 18.35 -21.64
N ARG A 101 15.48 18.42 -22.98
CA ARG A 101 16.67 18.57 -23.82
C ARG A 101 17.38 19.88 -23.45
N GLY A 102 18.71 19.83 -23.33
CA GLY A 102 19.51 21.03 -23.09
C GLY A 102 19.36 22.07 -24.20
N GLU A 103 19.55 23.35 -23.85
CA GLU A 103 19.49 24.45 -24.79
C GLU A 103 20.56 24.33 -25.89
N THR A 104 20.25 24.85 -27.07
CA THR A 104 21.23 24.96 -28.16
C THR A 104 22.35 25.91 -27.74
N GLY A 105 23.61 25.52 -27.97
CA GLY A 105 24.76 26.37 -27.65
C GLY A 105 24.75 27.71 -28.42
N PRO A 106 25.46 28.73 -27.91
CA PRO A 106 25.53 30.04 -28.58
C PRO A 106 26.16 29.93 -29.97
N GLN A 107 25.74 30.82 -30.87
CA GLN A 107 26.37 30.97 -32.19
C GLN A 107 27.84 31.38 -32.04
N GLY A 108 28.72 30.80 -32.86
CA GLY A 108 30.15 31.15 -32.87
C GLY A 108 30.41 32.59 -33.33
N PRO A 109 31.58 33.17 -32.99
CA PRO A 109 31.95 34.53 -33.38
C PRO A 109 32.06 34.67 -34.91
N ALA A 110 31.84 35.88 -35.43
CA ALA A 110 32.05 36.19 -36.83
C ALA A 110 33.52 35.99 -37.25
N GLY A 111 33.74 35.51 -38.48
CA GLY A 111 35.08 35.31 -39.03
C GLY A 111 35.84 36.63 -39.21
N ALA A 112 37.17 36.58 -39.15
CA ALA A 112 38.04 37.74 -39.37
C ALA A 112 37.88 38.29 -40.80
N LYS A 113 37.92 39.62 -40.93
CA LYS A 113 37.93 40.30 -42.24
C LYS A 113 39.19 39.90 -43.03
N GLY A 114 39.01 39.57 -44.31
CA GLY A 114 40.13 39.22 -45.20
C GLY A 114 41.15 40.35 -45.37
N ALA A 115 42.40 39.98 -45.59
CA ALA A 115 43.48 40.93 -45.85
C ALA A 115 43.24 41.75 -47.13
N THR A 116 43.63 43.02 -47.11
CA THR A 116 43.64 43.88 -48.31
C THR A 116 44.57 43.27 -49.38
N GLY A 117 44.13 43.25 -50.63
CA GLY A 117 44.92 42.73 -51.75
C GLY A 117 46.19 43.55 -52.01
N PRO A 118 47.20 42.96 -52.68
CA PRO A 118 48.44 43.65 -53.01
C PRO A 118 48.18 44.83 -53.98
N GLN A 119 49.01 45.87 -53.86
CA GLN A 119 48.99 47.00 -54.80
C GLN A 119 49.41 46.54 -56.21
N GLY A 120 48.72 47.02 -57.24
CA GLY A 120 49.03 46.70 -58.64
C GLY A 120 50.38 47.27 -59.10
N PRO A 121 51.00 46.70 -60.15
CA PRO A 121 52.28 47.16 -60.67
C PRO A 121 52.18 48.59 -61.24
N LYS A 122 53.29 49.32 -61.19
CA LYS A 122 53.43 50.66 -61.78
C LYS A 122 53.48 50.56 -63.31
N GLY A 123 52.78 51.47 -64.02
CA GLY A 123 52.80 51.54 -65.49
C GLY A 123 54.11 52.12 -66.06
N ASP A 124 54.40 51.78 -67.31
CA ASP A 124 55.64 52.18 -68.01
C ASP A 124 55.63 53.67 -68.46
N PRO A 125 56.80 54.33 -68.57
CA PRO A 125 56.92 55.69 -69.12
C PRO A 125 56.64 55.76 -70.65
N GLY A 126 56.03 56.86 -71.13
CA GLY A 126 55.72 57.08 -72.56
C GLY A 126 56.83 57.79 -73.36
N ASP A 127 56.89 57.53 -74.68
CA ASP A 127 57.90 58.06 -75.62
C ASP A 127 57.62 59.50 -76.12
N GLY A 128 58.68 60.31 -76.30
CA GLY A 128 58.61 61.70 -76.79
C GLY A 128 58.94 61.87 -78.28
N ILE A 129 58.38 62.91 -78.92
CA ILE A 129 58.52 63.21 -80.38
C ILE A 129 59.90 63.82 -80.72
N LYS A 130 60.52 63.39 -81.83
CA LYS A 130 61.81 63.89 -82.39
C LYS A 130 61.58 64.60 -83.74
N VAL A 131 62.29 65.70 -84.04
CA VAL A 131 62.18 66.44 -85.33
C VAL A 131 63.56 66.61 -86.01
N GLY A 132 63.68 66.19 -87.27
CA GLY A 132 64.85 66.32 -88.15
C GLY A 132 64.50 65.88 -89.59
N THR A 133 65.33 66.21 -90.59
CA THR A 133 65.07 65.81 -92.00
C THR A 133 65.37 64.33 -92.27
N THR A 134 66.12 63.70 -91.36
CA THR A 134 66.33 62.25 -91.22
C THR A 134 66.46 61.92 -89.73
N THR A 135 66.05 60.72 -89.31
CA THR A 135 65.96 60.33 -87.88
C THR A 135 67.32 60.37 -87.16
N SER A 136 68.40 60.13 -87.89
CA SER A 136 69.79 60.06 -87.40
C SER A 136 70.36 61.38 -86.88
N ASN A 137 69.76 62.51 -87.26
CA ASN A 137 70.21 63.87 -86.95
C ASN A 137 69.09 64.71 -86.31
N ALA A 138 67.99 64.08 -85.90
CA ALA A 138 66.89 64.73 -85.20
C ALA A 138 67.26 65.01 -83.73
N VAL A 139 67.12 66.26 -83.31
CA VAL A 139 67.37 66.69 -81.92
C VAL A 139 66.02 66.80 -81.20
N PRO A 140 65.87 66.27 -79.97
CA PRO A 140 64.63 66.43 -79.22
C PRO A 140 64.32 67.92 -79.01
N ARG A 141 63.09 68.30 -79.34
CA ARG A 141 62.59 69.67 -79.23
C ARG A 141 61.31 69.64 -78.41
N LYS A 142 61.20 70.53 -77.43
CA LYS A 142 59.92 70.80 -76.78
C LYS A 142 59.13 71.73 -77.71
N LEU A 143 57.94 71.30 -78.15
CA LEU A 143 56.99 72.18 -78.82
C LEU A 143 56.17 72.92 -77.76
N PHE A 144 56.05 74.24 -77.93
CA PHE A 144 55.12 75.05 -77.19
C PHE A 144 54.14 75.64 -78.20
N PHE A 145 52.86 75.32 -78.06
CA PHE A 145 51.81 75.95 -78.85
C PHE A 145 51.33 77.18 -78.07
N LYS A 146 51.41 78.36 -78.69
CA LYS A 146 50.72 79.54 -78.17
C LYS A 146 49.31 79.53 -78.75
N VAL A 147 48.32 79.28 -77.90
CA VAL A 147 46.93 79.56 -78.25
C VAL A 147 46.82 81.09 -78.36
N ILE A 148 46.38 81.57 -79.52
CA ILE A 148 46.02 82.98 -79.74
C ILE A 148 44.50 82.98 -79.75
N GLU A 149 43.91 83.80 -78.88
CA GLU A 149 42.46 83.87 -78.63
C GLU A 149 41.66 84.24 -79.88
#